data_AF-A0A7Z9SE98-F1
#
_entry.id   AF-A0A7Z9SE98-F1
#
_cell.length_a   1.000
_cell.length_b   1.000
_cell.length_c   1.000
_cell.angle_alpha   90.00
_cell.angle_beta   90.00
_cell.angle_gamma   90.00
#
_symmetry.space_group_name_H-M   'P 1'
#
loop_
_entity.id
_entity.type
_entity.pdbx_description
1 polymer ?
#
loop_
_entity_poly.entity_id
_entity_poly.type
_entity_poly.pdbx_seq_one_letter_code
_entity_poly.pdbx_strand_id
1 'polypeptide(L)'
;MNEYTRSLYVYILIAFLGLAMILMKKSETLRFGSSVEITENEIMDHIRYLSHEDRAGRFPGTRESKDVISYLIRHFKSYGVKPGGENGSYVQPFNITDGIELGANNSMTMGDTSLTIHSDYIPLWFSGNDSVSASAVFAGYGFTIDEKELKWNDYADLDVSGKWVIMMRHSPERNNQHSLYTSHSGLHKKMLVARDNGAVGVIFVSQVEDTDLYPLRYISGYKNAGIPAIHLSNEMADHLFKTVGWSRETIQETMNQSLEPITFNLTAVTINASVELIPIQMRAANVVGLIQSGHRKYRNEYVVIGAHFDHVGMGGPGTGSRKPDTLGIHPGADDNASGTAGLLEIAQKLSSQKSRLKRSVLFIGFDAEEKGLLGAKYFADHPTVDLENIVAMLNMDMVGRMEDSSATAGGVGTSPLFEPMLDSLSRNRGFNLNMTLPGFGP
;
A
#
# COMPACT_ATOMS: atom_id res chain seq x y z
N MET A 1 -56.46 -17.18 54.75
CA MET A 1 -55.12 -16.53 54.73
C MET A 1 -55.37 -15.05 54.95
N ASN A 2 -54.83 -14.47 56.03
CA ASN A 2 -55.09 -13.07 56.40
C ASN A 2 -54.48 -12.13 55.34
N GLU A 3 -55.02 -10.93 55.11
CA GLU A 3 -54.51 -10.02 54.07
C GLU A 3 -53.01 -9.73 54.23
N TYR A 4 -52.56 -9.63 55.48
CA TYR A 4 -51.15 -9.51 55.86
C TYR A 4 -50.26 -10.65 55.34
N THR A 5 -50.79 -11.89 55.29
CA THR A 5 -50.02 -13.03 54.78
C THR A 5 -49.89 -12.97 53.26
N ARG A 6 -50.92 -12.53 52.53
CA ARG A 6 -50.86 -12.33 51.06
C ARG A 6 -49.85 -11.26 50.68
N SER A 7 -49.85 -10.12 51.37
CA SER A 7 -48.90 -9.03 51.09
C SER A 7 -47.45 -9.47 51.34
N LEU A 8 -47.21 -10.27 52.39
CA LEU A 8 -45.88 -10.80 52.68
C LEU A 8 -45.34 -11.70 51.55
N TYR A 9 -46.18 -12.58 51.00
CA TYR A 9 -45.77 -13.43 49.87
C TYR A 9 -45.47 -12.63 48.59
N VAL A 10 -46.22 -11.54 48.34
CA VAL A 10 -45.96 -10.66 47.19
C VAL A 10 -44.62 -9.93 47.33
N TYR A 11 -44.30 -9.41 48.51
CA TYR A 11 -43.00 -8.76 48.75
C TYR A 11 -41.83 -9.76 48.64
N ILE A 12 -42.00 -10.99 49.15
CA ILE A 12 -41.00 -12.06 48.99
C ILE A 12 -40.81 -12.42 47.51
N LEU A 13 -41.89 -12.53 46.74
CA LEU A 13 -41.82 -12.83 45.30
C LEU A 13 -41.10 -11.72 44.52
N ILE A 14 -41.39 -10.45 44.81
CA ILE A 14 -40.73 -9.30 44.17
C ILE A 14 -39.24 -9.26 44.54
N ALA A 15 -38.90 -9.49 45.81
CA ALA A 15 -37.51 -9.56 46.25
C ALA A 15 -36.75 -10.73 45.59
N PHE A 16 -37.41 -11.88 45.43
CA PHE A 16 -36.83 -13.05 44.78
C PHE A 16 -36.63 -12.84 43.27
N LEU A 17 -37.60 -12.22 42.59
CA LEU A 17 -37.50 -11.82 41.19
C LEU A 17 -36.39 -10.78 40.98
N GLY A 18 -36.26 -9.81 41.88
CA GLY A 18 -35.17 -8.83 41.87
C GLY A 18 -33.80 -9.48 42.04
N LEU A 19 -33.67 -10.42 42.99
CA LEU A 19 -32.45 -11.16 43.23
C LEU A 19 -32.10 -12.08 42.05
N ALA A 20 -33.09 -12.76 41.46
CA ALA A 20 -32.91 -13.59 40.27
C ALA A 20 -32.44 -12.76 39.08
N MET A 21 -32.99 -11.57 38.85
CA MET A 21 -32.51 -10.66 37.80
C MET A 21 -31.09 -10.15 38.05
N ILE A 22 -30.72 -9.87 39.30
CA ILE A 22 -29.34 -9.48 39.66
C ILE A 22 -28.37 -10.65 39.42
N LEU A 23 -28.75 -11.87 39.79
CA LEU A 23 -27.94 -13.07 39.60
C LEU A 23 -27.81 -13.46 38.13
N MET A 24 -28.87 -13.31 37.33
CA MET A 24 -28.81 -13.52 35.87
C MET A 24 -27.93 -12.47 35.18
N LYS A 25 -28.01 -11.20 35.59
CA LYS A 25 -27.11 -10.14 35.10
C LYS A 25 -25.64 -10.43 35.43
N LYS A 26 -25.36 -10.93 36.64
CA LYS A 26 -24.01 -11.34 37.07
C LYS A 26 -23.51 -12.58 36.31
N SER A 27 -24.42 -13.52 35.98
CA SER A 27 -24.11 -14.70 35.19
C SER A 27 -23.83 -14.38 33.71
N GLU A 28 -24.45 -13.36 33.13
CA GLU A 28 -24.06 -12.87 31.79
C GLU A 28 -22.68 -12.23 31.79
N THR A 29 -22.30 -11.54 32.89
CA THR A 29 -20.96 -10.95 33.05
C THR A 29 -19.87 -12.02 33.18
N LEU A 30 -20.22 -13.24 33.61
CA LEU A 30 -19.29 -14.35 33.83
C LEU A 30 -19.16 -15.30 32.63
N ARG A 31 -19.93 -15.10 31.55
CA ARG A 31 -19.93 -16.03 30.40
C ARG A 31 -18.91 -15.74 29.30
N PHE A 32 -18.13 -14.67 29.41
CA PHE A 32 -16.96 -14.44 28.55
C PHE A 32 -15.81 -13.91 29.41
N GLY A 33 -14.79 -14.74 29.60
CA GLY A 33 -13.58 -14.40 30.36
C GLY A 33 -12.66 -13.47 29.60
N SER A 34 -13.12 -12.25 29.30
CA SER A 34 -12.27 -11.17 28.82
C SER A 34 -12.29 -10.06 29.85
N SER A 35 -11.11 -9.62 30.28
CA SER A 35 -11.01 -8.52 31.24
C SER A 35 -11.48 -7.23 30.56
N VAL A 36 -12.03 -6.27 31.31
CA VAL A 36 -12.35 -4.94 30.75
C VAL A 36 -11.08 -4.07 30.61
N GLU A 37 -9.96 -4.53 31.16
CA GLU A 37 -8.65 -3.91 30.99
C GLU A 37 -7.94 -4.51 29.77
N ILE A 38 -7.11 -3.69 29.14
CA ILE A 38 -6.22 -4.16 28.07
C ILE A 38 -5.14 -5.00 28.74
N THR A 39 -5.02 -6.27 28.35
CA THR A 39 -4.04 -7.18 28.97
C THR A 39 -2.98 -7.63 27.98
N GLU A 40 -1.77 -7.87 28.47
CA GLU A 40 -0.66 -8.40 27.67
C GLU A 40 -1.04 -9.74 27.01
N ASN A 41 -1.76 -10.60 27.74
CA ASN A 41 -2.19 -11.90 27.22
C ASN A 41 -3.15 -11.76 26.04
N GLU A 42 -4.16 -10.89 26.13
CA GLU A 42 -5.11 -10.65 25.03
C GLU A 42 -4.41 -10.06 23.81
N ILE A 43 -3.50 -9.08 24.00
CA ILE A 43 -2.65 -8.54 22.92
C ILE A 43 -1.83 -9.67 22.26
N MET A 44 -1.14 -10.49 23.06
CA MET A 44 -0.29 -11.55 22.54
C MET A 44 -1.08 -12.65 21.84
N ASP A 45 -2.30 -12.95 22.27
CA ASP A 45 -3.17 -13.92 21.60
C ASP A 45 -3.63 -13.41 20.23
N HIS A 46 -3.95 -12.11 20.12
CA HIS A 46 -4.20 -11.45 18.84
C HIS A 46 -2.98 -11.52 17.91
N ILE A 47 -1.80 -11.14 18.40
CA ILE A 47 -0.56 -11.16 17.62
C ILE A 47 -0.22 -12.57 17.15
N ARG A 48 -0.32 -13.58 18.02
CA ARG A 48 -0.05 -14.99 17.67
C ARG A 48 -1.01 -15.51 16.61
N TYR A 49 -2.30 -15.18 16.71
CA TYR A 49 -3.27 -15.61 15.69
C TYR A 49 -2.97 -14.95 14.34
N LEU A 50 -2.77 -13.62 14.33
CA LEU A 50 -2.55 -12.86 13.11
C LEU A 50 -1.25 -13.25 12.43
N SER A 51 -0.18 -13.47 13.20
CA SER A 51 1.15 -13.85 12.70
C SER A 51 1.39 -15.35 12.61
N HIS A 52 0.34 -16.18 12.75
CA HIS A 52 0.48 -17.62 12.57
C HIS A 52 0.79 -17.98 11.11
N GLU A 53 1.54 -19.07 10.88
CA GLU A 53 1.87 -19.56 9.54
C GLU A 53 0.62 -19.90 8.71
N ASP A 54 -0.47 -20.32 9.36
CA ASP A 54 -1.78 -20.56 8.72
C ASP A 54 -2.35 -19.31 8.05
N ARG A 55 -1.90 -18.12 8.46
CA ARG A 55 -2.30 -16.86 7.85
C ARG A 55 -1.46 -16.52 6.62
N ALA A 56 -0.41 -17.27 6.32
CA ALA A 56 0.42 -17.17 5.13
C ALA A 56 0.81 -15.72 4.74
N GLY A 57 1.06 -14.88 5.75
CA GLY A 57 1.37 -13.45 5.57
C GLY A 57 0.23 -12.57 5.07
N ARG A 58 -1.03 -13.00 5.22
CA ARG A 58 -2.25 -12.18 5.15
C ARG A 58 -2.36 -11.31 3.89
N PHE A 59 -1.89 -11.81 2.77
CA PHE A 59 -1.87 -11.03 1.53
C PHE A 59 -3.30 -10.64 1.10
N PRO A 60 -3.53 -9.39 0.66
CA PRO A 60 -4.87 -8.90 0.32
C PRO A 60 -5.62 -9.79 -0.67
N GLY A 61 -6.89 -10.06 -0.40
CA GLY A 61 -7.78 -10.84 -1.26
C GLY A 61 -7.56 -12.35 -1.30
N THR A 62 -6.53 -12.88 -0.62
CA THR A 62 -6.34 -14.33 -0.45
C THR A 62 -7.39 -14.92 0.48
N ARG A 63 -7.40 -16.26 0.62
CA ARG A 63 -8.21 -16.93 1.63
C ARG A 63 -7.83 -16.47 3.03
N GLU A 64 -6.54 -16.26 3.28
CA GLU A 64 -6.02 -15.94 4.60
C GLU A 64 -6.35 -14.51 5.01
N SER A 65 -6.36 -13.55 4.07
CA SER A 65 -6.92 -12.21 4.31
C SER A 65 -8.41 -12.30 4.70
N LYS A 66 -9.21 -13.15 4.05
CA LYS A 66 -10.64 -13.35 4.41
C LYS A 66 -10.84 -13.95 5.80
N ASP A 67 -9.93 -14.84 6.22
CA ASP A 67 -9.95 -15.40 7.58
C ASP A 67 -9.68 -14.31 8.63
N VAL A 68 -8.75 -13.38 8.34
CA VAL A 68 -8.43 -12.22 9.20
C VAL A 68 -9.59 -11.22 9.23
N ILE A 69 -10.19 -10.90 8.09
CA ILE A 69 -11.44 -10.11 8.03
C ILE A 69 -12.51 -10.73 8.93
N SER A 70 -12.70 -12.04 8.81
CA SER A 70 -13.67 -12.77 9.65
C SER A 70 -13.31 -12.72 11.13
N TYR A 71 -12.01 -12.75 11.46
CA TYR A 71 -11.51 -12.61 12.82
C TYR A 71 -11.85 -11.23 13.42
N LEU A 72 -11.49 -10.15 12.73
CA LEU A 72 -11.82 -8.77 13.13
C LEU A 72 -13.33 -8.61 13.38
N ILE A 73 -14.16 -9.09 12.43
CA ILE A 73 -15.63 -9.01 12.54
C ILE A 73 -16.15 -9.79 13.75
N ARG A 74 -15.63 -10.99 14.03
CA ARG A 74 -16.02 -11.78 15.19
C ARG A 74 -15.73 -11.05 16.50
N HIS A 75 -14.54 -10.44 16.61
CA HIS A 75 -14.16 -9.68 17.79
C HIS A 75 -14.98 -8.40 17.94
N PHE A 76 -15.18 -7.61 16.88
CA PHE A 76 -16.08 -6.45 16.95
C PHE A 76 -17.49 -6.82 17.39
N LYS A 77 -18.05 -7.92 16.87
CA LYS A 77 -19.36 -8.43 17.31
C LYS A 77 -19.37 -8.82 18.79
N SER A 78 -18.38 -9.56 19.27
CA SER A 78 -18.31 -9.96 20.68
C SER A 78 -18.14 -8.76 21.62
N TYR A 79 -17.49 -7.69 21.17
CA TYR A 79 -17.33 -6.45 21.92
C TYR A 79 -18.57 -5.54 21.86
N GLY A 80 -19.60 -5.90 21.07
CA GLY A 80 -20.80 -5.09 20.88
C GLY A 80 -20.62 -3.87 19.96
N VAL A 81 -19.48 -3.77 19.26
CA VAL A 81 -19.21 -2.77 18.22
C VAL A 81 -20.13 -3.04 17.03
N LYS A 82 -20.80 -2.02 16.52
CA LYS A 82 -21.78 -2.15 15.42
C LYS A 82 -21.09 -2.12 14.05
N PRO A 83 -21.72 -2.66 12.99
CA PRO A 83 -21.21 -2.49 11.64
C PRO A 83 -21.12 -1.00 11.27
N GLY A 84 -19.97 -0.57 10.75
CA GLY A 84 -19.74 0.78 10.22
C GLY A 84 -19.31 0.79 8.75
N GLY A 85 -19.34 -0.36 8.08
CA GLY A 85 -19.01 -0.53 6.67
C GLY A 85 -20.20 -0.23 5.75
N GLU A 86 -20.08 -0.64 4.50
CA GLU A 86 -21.13 -0.39 3.49
C GLU A 86 -22.40 -1.20 3.76
N ASN A 87 -23.56 -0.63 3.43
CA ASN A 87 -24.86 -1.30 3.48
C ASN A 87 -25.20 -1.98 4.82
N GLY A 88 -24.76 -1.40 5.94
CA GLY A 88 -24.98 -1.94 7.28
C GLY A 88 -24.15 -3.19 7.60
N SER A 89 -23.09 -3.45 6.83
CA SER A 89 -22.12 -4.51 7.07
C SER A 89 -20.87 -4.00 7.81
N TYR A 90 -19.96 -4.91 8.18
CA TYR A 90 -18.64 -4.52 8.71
C TYR A 90 -17.60 -4.31 7.61
N VAL A 91 -17.92 -4.58 6.35
CA VAL A 91 -16.92 -4.57 5.27
C VAL A 91 -17.14 -3.41 4.33
N GLN A 92 -16.03 -2.88 3.81
CA GLN A 92 -16.01 -1.94 2.69
C GLN A 92 -15.14 -2.58 1.60
N PRO A 93 -15.75 -3.30 0.64
CA PRO A 93 -15.03 -4.02 -0.40
C PRO A 93 -14.49 -3.09 -1.49
N PHE A 94 -13.32 -3.42 -2.04
CA PHE A 94 -12.73 -2.73 -3.18
C PHE A 94 -11.89 -3.68 -4.04
N ASN A 95 -11.56 -3.25 -5.26
CA ASN A 95 -10.70 -4.01 -6.17
C ASN A 95 -9.27 -3.49 -6.10
N ILE A 96 -8.32 -4.41 -6.17
CA ILE A 96 -6.89 -4.14 -6.27
C ILE A 96 -6.32 -4.85 -7.49
N THR A 97 -5.30 -4.25 -8.10
CA THR A 97 -4.48 -4.93 -9.10
C THR A 97 -3.35 -5.67 -8.37
N ASP A 98 -3.33 -6.99 -8.49
CA ASP A 98 -2.31 -7.85 -7.89
C ASP A 98 -1.13 -8.12 -8.82
N GLY A 99 -1.43 -8.22 -10.11
CA GLY A 99 -0.48 -8.58 -11.14
C GLY A 99 -0.90 -8.08 -12.51
N ILE A 100 -0.13 -8.47 -13.50
CA ILE A 100 -0.41 -8.23 -14.91
C ILE A 100 -0.11 -9.49 -15.69
N GLU A 101 -0.89 -9.72 -16.74
CA GLU A 101 -0.67 -10.76 -17.74
C GLU A 101 -0.53 -10.13 -19.11
N LEU A 102 0.17 -10.82 -20.00
CA LEU A 102 0.21 -10.44 -21.40
C LEU A 102 -1.10 -10.83 -22.07
N GLY A 103 -1.77 -9.85 -22.66
CA GLY A 103 -2.91 -10.09 -23.55
C GLY A 103 -2.50 -10.72 -24.87
N ALA A 104 -3.50 -11.26 -25.59
CA ALA A 104 -3.29 -11.97 -26.84
C ALA A 104 -2.88 -11.05 -28.00
N ASN A 105 -3.11 -9.72 -27.88
CA ASN A 105 -2.82 -8.75 -28.92
C ASN A 105 -1.41 -8.16 -28.84
N ASN A 106 -0.53 -8.69 -27.97
CA ASN A 106 0.85 -8.26 -27.95
C ASN A 106 1.59 -8.72 -29.21
N SER A 107 2.17 -7.78 -29.93
CA SER A 107 2.95 -8.06 -31.15
C SER A 107 3.95 -6.95 -31.38
N MET A 108 5.11 -7.27 -31.96
CA MET A 108 6.09 -6.26 -32.35
C MET A 108 6.79 -6.68 -33.64
N THR A 109 6.94 -5.74 -34.56
CA THR A 109 7.78 -5.88 -35.75
C THR A 109 8.73 -4.69 -35.86
N MET A 110 9.91 -4.97 -36.42
CA MET A 110 10.95 -3.98 -36.68
C MET A 110 11.36 -4.11 -38.14
N GLY A 111 10.86 -3.21 -38.99
CA GLY A 111 10.84 -3.44 -40.43
C GLY A 111 10.02 -4.69 -40.77
N ASP A 112 10.59 -5.59 -41.55
CA ASP A 112 9.96 -6.87 -41.94
C ASP A 112 10.17 -8.00 -40.91
N THR A 113 10.98 -7.76 -39.87
CA THR A 113 11.30 -8.77 -38.85
C THR A 113 10.22 -8.78 -37.78
N SER A 114 9.59 -9.93 -37.56
CA SER A 114 8.69 -10.17 -36.42
C SER A 114 9.49 -10.57 -35.18
N LEU A 115 9.18 -9.96 -34.04
CA LEU A 115 9.86 -10.21 -32.77
C LEU A 115 8.99 -11.08 -31.86
N THR A 116 9.64 -11.94 -31.07
CA THR A 116 9.02 -12.89 -30.15
C THR A 116 9.11 -12.38 -28.71
N ILE A 117 7.98 -12.33 -28.02
CA ILE A 117 7.94 -11.93 -26.59
C ILE A 117 8.75 -12.93 -25.75
N HIS A 118 9.40 -12.47 -24.68
CA HIS A 118 10.30 -13.23 -23.80
C HIS A 118 11.63 -13.67 -24.42
N SER A 119 11.82 -13.52 -25.73
CA SER A 119 13.11 -13.71 -26.41
C SER A 119 13.69 -12.37 -26.86
N ASP A 120 12.90 -11.63 -27.65
CA ASP A 120 13.37 -10.46 -28.38
C ASP A 120 12.94 -9.17 -27.70
N TYR A 121 11.80 -9.19 -27.01
CA TYR A 121 11.30 -8.05 -26.24
C TYR A 121 10.34 -8.47 -25.13
N ILE A 122 10.03 -7.53 -24.24
CA ILE A 122 9.03 -7.69 -23.19
C ILE A 122 8.38 -6.34 -22.87
N PRO A 123 7.03 -6.25 -22.80
CA PRO A 123 6.36 -5.07 -22.25
C PRO A 123 6.72 -4.83 -20.78
N LEU A 124 6.80 -3.57 -20.37
CA LEU A 124 7.06 -3.18 -18.98
C LEU A 124 5.75 -2.94 -18.21
N TRP A 125 5.75 -3.20 -16.91
CA TRP A 125 4.53 -3.25 -16.08
C TRP A 125 3.73 -1.95 -15.98
N PHE A 126 4.36 -0.82 -16.27
CA PHE A 126 3.73 0.50 -16.27
C PHE A 126 3.31 0.97 -17.67
N SER A 127 3.50 0.12 -18.69
CA SER A 127 3.17 0.42 -20.08
C SER A 127 1.69 0.79 -20.25
N GLY A 128 1.43 1.70 -21.17
CA GLY A 128 0.11 1.85 -21.76
C GLY A 128 -0.26 0.70 -22.67
N ASN A 129 -1.56 0.42 -22.76
CA ASN A 129 -2.11 -0.49 -23.76
C ASN A 129 -2.43 0.34 -25.01
N ASP A 130 -1.66 0.15 -26.07
CA ASP A 130 -1.83 0.87 -27.33
C ASP A 130 -1.12 0.12 -28.47
N SER A 131 -1.47 0.46 -29.70
CA SER A 131 -0.82 -0.04 -30.91
C SER A 131 -0.24 1.12 -31.71
N VAL A 132 1.09 1.14 -31.84
CA VAL A 132 1.84 2.27 -32.39
C VAL A 132 2.77 1.79 -33.49
N SER A 133 2.70 2.46 -34.64
CA SER A 133 3.60 2.27 -35.77
C SER A 133 4.27 3.60 -36.12
N ALA A 134 5.57 3.72 -35.84
CA ALA A 134 6.32 4.96 -36.03
C ALA A 134 7.81 4.70 -36.30
N SER A 135 8.52 5.72 -36.76
CA SER A 135 9.99 5.73 -36.77
C SER A 135 10.53 5.88 -35.34
N ALA A 136 11.82 5.63 -35.17
CA ALA A 136 12.48 5.67 -33.87
C ALA A 136 13.61 6.70 -33.82
N VAL A 137 13.93 7.13 -32.59
CA VAL A 137 15.09 7.97 -32.25
C VAL A 137 15.75 7.42 -31.01
N PHE A 138 17.07 7.58 -30.91
CA PHE A 138 17.81 7.27 -29.70
C PHE A 138 18.07 8.55 -28.91
N ALA A 139 17.73 8.54 -27.62
CA ALA A 139 17.79 9.70 -26.72
C ALA A 139 18.62 9.38 -25.47
N GLY A 140 19.84 8.84 -25.63
CA GLY A 140 20.77 8.61 -24.52
C GLY A 140 20.14 7.87 -23.34
N TYR A 141 20.10 8.51 -22.18
CA TYR A 141 19.46 7.98 -20.97
C TYR A 141 18.00 8.45 -20.78
N GLY A 142 17.44 9.23 -21.70
CA GLY A 142 16.08 9.75 -21.63
C GLY A 142 15.88 10.80 -20.53
N PHE A 143 16.92 11.55 -20.20
CA PHE A 143 16.96 12.54 -19.13
C PHE A 143 16.65 13.95 -19.61
N THR A 144 15.94 14.68 -18.74
CA THR A 144 15.89 16.14 -18.72
C THR A 144 16.11 16.57 -17.27
N ILE A 145 17.32 17.04 -16.97
CA ILE A 145 17.80 17.43 -15.65
C ILE A 145 18.27 18.87 -15.76
N ASP A 146 17.63 19.75 -15.00
CA ASP A 146 18.03 21.14 -14.84
C ASP A 146 18.12 21.46 -13.34
N GLU A 147 19.17 20.93 -12.72
CA GLU A 147 19.48 21.16 -11.32
C GLU A 147 20.75 22.01 -11.20
N LYS A 148 20.97 22.61 -10.03
CA LYS A 148 22.10 23.53 -9.81
C LYS A 148 23.46 22.84 -10.03
N GLU A 149 23.54 21.57 -9.64
CA GLU A 149 24.78 20.78 -9.61
C GLU A 149 24.85 19.76 -10.74
N LEU A 150 23.75 19.56 -11.48
CA LEU A 150 23.68 18.62 -12.60
C LEU A 150 22.77 19.15 -13.71
N LYS A 151 23.30 19.21 -14.94
CA LYS A 151 22.54 19.54 -16.14
C LYS A 151 22.73 18.47 -17.19
N TRP A 152 21.62 17.94 -17.70
CA TRP A 152 21.62 16.92 -18.75
C TRP A 152 20.30 16.99 -19.53
N ASN A 153 20.34 17.06 -20.86
CA ASN A 153 19.11 17.04 -21.65
C ASN A 153 19.29 16.24 -22.94
N ASP A 154 18.77 15.01 -22.96
CA ASP A 154 18.79 14.14 -24.14
C ASP A 154 17.82 14.59 -25.25
N TYR A 155 16.95 15.57 -24.96
CA TYR A 155 15.91 16.05 -25.88
C TYR A 155 16.20 17.43 -26.46
N ALA A 156 17.29 18.09 -26.07
CA ALA A 156 17.56 19.50 -26.42
C ALA A 156 17.56 19.75 -27.94
N ASP A 157 18.20 18.87 -28.70
CA ASP A 157 18.33 18.96 -30.16
C ASP A 157 17.72 17.73 -30.88
N LEU A 158 16.76 17.05 -30.24
CA LEU A 158 16.15 15.83 -30.75
C LEU A 158 14.63 15.96 -30.84
N ASP A 159 14.12 15.94 -32.08
CA ASP A 159 12.67 15.87 -32.31
C ASP A 159 12.16 14.44 -32.09
N VAL A 160 11.39 14.25 -31.01
CA VAL A 160 10.80 12.97 -30.62
C VAL A 160 9.29 12.89 -30.87
N SER A 161 8.68 13.98 -31.36
CA SER A 161 7.23 14.06 -31.52
C SER A 161 6.73 13.02 -32.52
N GLY A 162 5.79 12.18 -32.08
CA GLY A 162 5.22 11.14 -32.95
C GLY A 162 6.15 9.94 -33.20
N LYS A 163 7.27 9.81 -32.47
CA LYS A 163 8.28 8.76 -32.66
C LYS A 163 8.39 7.84 -31.44
N TRP A 164 8.94 6.65 -31.68
CA TRP A 164 9.46 5.79 -30.62
C TRP A 164 10.76 6.37 -30.07
N VAL A 165 10.86 6.52 -28.74
CA VAL A 165 12.11 6.92 -28.09
C VAL A 165 12.81 5.69 -27.53
N ILE A 166 14.01 5.41 -28.04
CA ILE A 166 14.91 4.38 -27.56
C ILE A 166 15.89 5.00 -26.57
N MET A 167 16.05 4.40 -25.40
CA MET A 167 16.91 4.92 -24.34
C MET A 167 17.57 3.81 -23.53
N MET A 168 18.75 4.11 -22.98
CA MET A 168 19.48 3.20 -22.11
C MET A 168 18.81 3.09 -20.74
N ARG A 169 18.80 1.88 -20.19
CA ARG A 169 18.53 1.64 -18.76
C ARG A 169 19.62 2.27 -17.88
N HIS A 170 19.30 2.44 -16.61
CA HIS A 170 20.20 2.99 -15.59
C HIS A 170 20.61 4.44 -15.89
N SER A 171 21.84 4.82 -15.58
CA SER A 171 22.38 6.17 -15.73
C SER A 171 23.89 6.08 -16.01
N PRO A 172 24.55 7.21 -16.32
CA PRO A 172 26.00 7.29 -16.15
C PRO A 172 26.38 6.93 -14.72
N GLU A 173 27.61 6.45 -14.54
CA GLU A 173 28.16 6.13 -13.22
C GLU A 173 27.31 5.14 -12.40
N ARG A 174 26.67 4.14 -13.04
CA ARG A 174 25.71 3.23 -12.37
C ARG A 174 26.23 2.53 -11.11
N ASN A 175 27.55 2.38 -10.99
CA ASN A 175 28.21 1.73 -9.84
C ASN A 175 28.54 2.71 -8.70
N ASN A 176 28.34 4.01 -8.89
CA ASN A 176 28.58 5.04 -7.88
C ASN A 176 27.31 5.30 -7.05
N GLN A 177 27.31 4.88 -5.79
CA GLN A 177 26.16 5.03 -4.87
C GLN A 177 25.81 6.49 -4.55
N HIS A 178 26.73 7.42 -4.77
CA HIS A 178 26.53 8.85 -4.57
C HIS A 178 26.37 9.63 -5.89
N SER A 179 26.15 8.92 -7.00
CA SER A 179 25.91 9.53 -8.30
C SER A 179 24.65 10.38 -8.28
N LEU A 180 24.79 11.66 -8.68
CA LEU A 180 23.69 12.60 -8.83
C LEU A 180 22.64 12.13 -9.86
N TYR A 181 23.02 11.24 -10.78
CA TYR A 181 22.12 10.71 -11.81
C TYR A 181 21.14 9.64 -11.29
N THR A 182 21.45 9.02 -10.15
CA THR A 182 20.72 7.84 -9.63
C THR A 182 19.23 8.12 -9.44
N SER A 183 18.90 9.30 -8.91
CA SER A 183 17.51 9.76 -8.66
C SER A 183 16.68 9.97 -9.94
N HIS A 184 17.33 10.00 -11.11
CA HIS A 184 16.68 10.16 -12.41
C HIS A 184 16.55 8.83 -13.17
N SER A 185 17.26 7.78 -12.76
CA SER A 185 17.41 6.52 -13.49
C SER A 185 16.16 5.62 -13.58
N GLY A 186 15.11 5.92 -12.80
CA GLY A 186 13.88 5.10 -12.76
C GLY A 186 13.17 5.03 -14.12
N LEU A 187 12.88 3.82 -14.60
CA LEU A 187 12.31 3.60 -15.95
C LEU A 187 11.00 4.37 -16.18
N HIS A 188 10.08 4.34 -15.20
CA HIS A 188 8.82 5.07 -15.30
C HIS A 188 9.04 6.59 -15.39
N LYS A 189 9.98 7.14 -14.61
CA LYS A 189 10.33 8.58 -14.67
C LYS A 189 10.84 8.96 -16.06
N LYS A 190 11.75 8.18 -16.63
CA LYS A 190 12.27 8.40 -17.99
C LYS A 190 11.18 8.32 -19.06
N MET A 191 10.27 7.36 -18.92
CA MET A 191 9.12 7.24 -19.81
C MET A 191 8.21 8.48 -19.75
N LEU A 192 7.92 8.99 -18.56
CA LEU A 192 7.12 10.21 -18.40
C LEU A 192 7.80 11.40 -19.10
N VAL A 193 9.12 11.55 -18.96
CA VAL A 193 9.89 12.58 -19.67
C VAL A 193 9.77 12.43 -21.19
N ALA A 194 9.94 11.22 -21.73
CA ALA A 194 9.81 10.98 -23.18
C ALA A 194 8.40 11.32 -23.69
N ARG A 195 7.37 10.87 -22.97
CA ARG A 195 5.97 11.16 -23.28
C ARG A 195 5.68 12.65 -23.26
N ASP A 196 6.14 13.35 -22.23
CA ASP A 196 5.89 14.78 -22.07
C ASP A 196 6.62 15.61 -23.14
N ASN A 197 7.66 15.06 -23.78
CA ASN A 197 8.32 15.60 -24.98
C ASN A 197 7.64 15.17 -26.32
N GLY A 198 6.56 14.39 -26.28
CA GLY A 198 5.77 14.03 -27.46
C GLY A 198 6.02 12.63 -28.05
N ALA A 199 6.79 11.78 -27.35
CA ALA A 199 6.99 10.39 -27.78
C ALA A 199 5.65 9.61 -27.78
N VAL A 200 5.47 8.74 -28.78
CA VAL A 200 4.29 7.86 -28.88
C VAL A 200 4.52 6.49 -28.24
N GLY A 201 5.76 6.19 -27.85
CA GLY A 201 6.15 4.97 -27.16
C GLY A 201 7.62 5.00 -26.79
N VAL A 202 8.03 4.14 -25.84
CA VAL A 202 9.42 4.03 -25.41
C VAL A 202 9.94 2.61 -25.50
N ILE A 203 11.23 2.48 -25.84
CA ILE A 203 11.97 1.23 -25.85
C ILE A 203 13.22 1.39 -24.99
N PHE A 204 13.32 0.56 -23.96
CA PHE A 204 14.51 0.49 -23.12
C PHE A 204 15.48 -0.53 -23.67
N VAL A 205 16.76 -0.18 -23.66
CA VAL A 205 17.88 -1.08 -23.98
C VAL A 205 18.82 -1.16 -22.78
N SER A 206 19.38 -2.34 -22.53
CA SER A 206 20.29 -2.57 -21.40
C SER A 206 21.67 -1.96 -21.60
N GLN A 207 22.35 -1.64 -20.49
CA GLN A 207 23.80 -1.48 -20.47
C GLN A 207 24.49 -2.83 -20.66
N VAL A 208 25.79 -2.86 -20.99
CA VAL A 208 26.53 -4.10 -21.31
C VAL A 208 26.56 -5.11 -20.16
N GLU A 209 26.44 -4.64 -18.91
CA GLU A 209 26.43 -5.48 -17.73
C GLU A 209 25.11 -6.24 -17.50
N ASP A 210 24.00 -5.80 -18.09
CA ASP A 210 22.72 -6.48 -17.96
C ASP A 210 22.50 -7.42 -19.17
N THR A 211 22.53 -8.73 -18.94
CA THR A 211 22.45 -9.74 -20.01
C THR A 211 21.03 -10.09 -20.43
N ASP A 212 20.08 -9.96 -19.50
CA ASP A 212 18.75 -10.56 -19.65
C ASP A 212 17.67 -9.50 -19.92
N LEU A 213 16.56 -9.96 -20.50
CA LEU A 213 15.34 -9.17 -20.58
C LEU A 213 14.82 -8.82 -19.19
N TYR A 214 14.22 -7.64 -19.06
CA TYR A 214 13.54 -7.24 -17.84
C TYR A 214 12.39 -8.23 -17.53
N PRO A 215 12.26 -8.74 -16.29
CA PRO A 215 11.18 -9.66 -15.98
C PRO A 215 9.82 -8.93 -16.02
N LEU A 216 8.79 -9.58 -16.56
CA LEU A 216 7.43 -9.08 -16.44
C LEU A 216 6.97 -9.21 -14.98
N ARG A 217 7.11 -8.14 -14.21
CA ARG A 217 6.72 -8.08 -12.80
C ARG A 217 5.91 -6.84 -12.54
N TYR A 218 4.68 -7.02 -12.04
CA TYR A 218 3.88 -5.91 -11.56
C TYR A 218 4.50 -5.30 -10.30
N ILE A 219 4.68 -3.98 -10.32
CA ILE A 219 5.04 -3.19 -9.14
C ILE A 219 3.93 -2.18 -8.92
N SER A 220 3.34 -2.18 -7.73
CA SER A 220 2.29 -1.25 -7.36
C SER A 220 2.79 0.21 -7.30
N GLY A 221 1.86 1.16 -7.31
CA GLY A 221 2.17 2.60 -7.23
C GLY A 221 2.47 3.27 -8.57
N TYR A 222 2.72 2.50 -9.63
CA TYR A 222 2.87 3.03 -10.98
C TYR A 222 1.52 3.02 -11.71
N LYS A 223 1.12 4.18 -12.24
CA LYS A 223 -0.03 4.27 -13.14
C LYS A 223 0.42 3.98 -14.57
N ASN A 224 -0.49 3.41 -15.36
CA ASN A 224 -0.38 3.37 -16.82
C ASN A 224 -0.04 4.78 -17.31
N ALA A 225 1.13 4.91 -17.94
CA ALA A 225 1.66 6.21 -18.34
C ALA A 225 1.15 6.68 -19.72
N GLY A 226 0.26 5.93 -20.36
CA GLY A 226 -0.52 6.37 -21.53
C GLY A 226 0.14 6.11 -22.89
N ILE A 227 1.40 5.66 -22.92
CA ILE A 227 2.09 5.21 -24.14
C ILE A 227 2.72 3.83 -23.92
N PRO A 228 2.95 3.01 -24.96
CA PRO A 228 3.63 1.73 -24.82
C PRO A 228 5.06 1.86 -24.29
N ALA A 229 5.46 0.93 -23.42
CA ALA A 229 6.82 0.83 -22.89
C ALA A 229 7.32 -0.61 -22.98
N ILE A 230 8.44 -0.80 -23.68
CA ILE A 230 9.01 -2.12 -23.99
C ILE A 230 10.48 -2.15 -23.57
N HIS A 231 10.98 -3.31 -23.15
CA HIS A 231 12.41 -3.58 -23.07
C HIS A 231 12.81 -4.53 -24.20
N LEU A 232 13.83 -4.13 -24.97
CA LEU A 232 14.34 -4.88 -26.11
C LEU A 232 15.53 -5.75 -25.68
N SER A 233 15.67 -6.93 -26.28
CA SER A 233 16.82 -7.80 -26.01
C SER A 233 18.12 -7.15 -26.49
N ASN A 234 19.23 -7.56 -25.88
CA ASN A 234 20.55 -7.05 -26.25
C ASN A 234 20.87 -7.30 -27.71
N GLU A 235 20.55 -8.51 -28.22
CA GLU A 235 20.77 -8.88 -29.61
C GLU A 235 20.00 -7.96 -30.58
N MET A 236 18.73 -7.70 -30.29
CA MET A 236 17.90 -6.83 -31.13
C MET A 236 18.29 -5.36 -31.05
N ALA A 237 18.70 -4.89 -29.88
CA ALA A 237 19.24 -3.55 -29.71
C ALA A 237 20.55 -3.35 -30.48
N ASP A 238 21.49 -4.29 -30.39
CA ASP A 238 22.76 -4.22 -31.12
C ASP A 238 22.54 -4.34 -32.64
N HIS A 239 21.61 -5.19 -33.10
CA HIS A 239 21.21 -5.25 -34.52
C HIS A 239 20.64 -3.91 -35.01
N LEU A 240 19.78 -3.26 -34.23
CA LEU A 240 19.21 -1.97 -34.56
C LEU A 240 20.28 -0.87 -34.63
N PHE A 241 21.16 -0.76 -33.63
CA PHE A 241 22.21 0.27 -33.60
C PHE A 241 23.28 0.09 -34.66
N LYS A 242 23.57 -1.15 -35.07
CA LYS A 242 24.53 -1.43 -36.13
C LYS A 242 24.15 -0.76 -37.46
N THR A 243 22.85 -0.53 -37.71
CA THR A 243 22.37 0.15 -38.93
C THR A 243 22.88 1.59 -39.07
N VAL A 244 23.24 2.23 -37.95
CA VAL A 244 23.76 3.60 -37.87
C VAL A 244 25.20 3.64 -37.38
N GLY A 245 25.90 2.49 -37.36
CA GLY A 245 27.31 2.40 -36.98
C GLY A 245 27.59 2.41 -35.48
N TRP A 246 26.56 2.30 -34.64
CA TRP A 246 26.69 2.24 -33.19
C TRP A 246 26.56 0.81 -32.65
N SER A 247 27.00 0.60 -31.41
CA SER A 247 26.69 -0.57 -30.57
C SER A 247 26.31 -0.10 -29.17
N ARG A 248 25.66 -0.95 -28.36
CA ARG A 248 25.36 -0.59 -26.97
C ARG A 248 26.63 -0.26 -26.18
N GLU A 249 27.69 -1.03 -26.39
CA GLU A 249 29.00 -0.86 -25.74
C GLU A 249 29.60 0.51 -26.06
N THR A 250 29.71 0.85 -27.35
CA THR A 250 30.30 2.13 -27.78
C THR A 250 29.49 3.34 -27.33
N ILE A 251 28.16 3.24 -27.36
CA ILE A 251 27.26 4.27 -26.82
C ILE A 251 27.50 4.46 -25.31
N GLN A 252 27.52 3.37 -24.55
CA GLN A 252 27.70 3.41 -23.09
C GLN A 252 29.07 3.95 -22.70
N GLU A 253 30.15 3.46 -23.31
CA GLU A 253 31.51 3.93 -23.04
C GLU A 253 31.64 5.43 -23.31
N THR A 254 31.10 5.89 -24.45
CA THR A 254 31.16 7.30 -24.83
C THR A 254 30.38 8.18 -23.85
N MET A 255 29.16 7.80 -23.47
CA MET A 255 28.38 8.58 -22.48
C MET A 255 29.00 8.54 -21.07
N ASN A 256 29.63 7.43 -20.68
CA ASN A 256 30.29 7.32 -19.38
C ASN A 256 31.59 8.14 -19.29
N GLN A 257 32.30 8.29 -20.41
CA GLN A 257 33.54 9.08 -20.48
C GLN A 257 33.26 10.58 -20.63
N SER A 258 32.35 10.95 -21.53
CA SER A 258 32.02 12.35 -21.82
C SER A 258 31.12 12.97 -20.75
N LEU A 259 30.27 12.17 -20.10
CA LEU A 259 29.13 12.65 -19.32
C LEU A 259 28.26 13.63 -20.13
N GLU A 260 28.09 13.33 -21.42
CA GLU A 260 27.25 14.10 -22.35
C GLU A 260 26.22 13.19 -23.06
N PRO A 261 25.07 13.76 -23.48
CA PRO A 261 24.08 13.05 -24.27
C PRO A 261 24.63 12.52 -25.61
N ILE A 262 24.19 11.32 -25.98
CA ILE A 262 24.30 10.81 -27.36
C ILE A 262 22.90 10.63 -27.91
N THR A 263 22.63 11.26 -29.04
CA THR A 263 21.33 11.20 -29.71
C THR A 263 21.50 10.99 -31.21
N PHE A 264 20.57 10.26 -31.81
CA PHE A 264 20.54 10.06 -33.26
C PHE A 264 19.17 9.55 -33.74
N ASN A 265 18.89 9.75 -35.03
CA ASN A 265 17.67 9.27 -35.66
C ASN A 265 17.84 7.83 -36.18
N LEU A 266 16.81 7.00 -36.03
CA LEU A 266 16.72 5.64 -36.59
C LEU A 266 15.62 5.60 -37.65
N THR A 267 15.78 6.39 -38.72
CA THR A 267 14.75 6.58 -39.76
C THR A 267 14.63 5.41 -40.73
N ALA A 268 15.64 4.54 -40.81
CA ALA A 268 15.66 3.39 -41.71
C ALA A 268 14.71 2.25 -41.28
N VAL A 269 14.18 2.30 -40.06
CA VAL A 269 13.40 1.22 -39.45
C VAL A 269 12.11 1.78 -38.89
N THR A 270 10.98 1.26 -39.36
CA THR A 270 9.67 1.49 -38.72
C THR A 270 9.44 0.41 -37.67
N ILE A 271 9.07 0.83 -36.47
CA ILE A 271 8.71 -0.07 -35.38
C ILE A 271 7.19 -0.04 -35.24
N ASN A 272 6.58 -1.20 -35.40
CA ASN A 272 5.17 -1.42 -35.12
C ASN A 272 5.06 -2.30 -33.88
N ALA A 273 4.45 -1.80 -32.81
CA ALA A 273 4.22 -2.59 -31.60
C ALA A 273 2.81 -2.36 -31.07
N SER A 274 2.17 -3.46 -30.69
CA SER A 274 0.93 -3.50 -29.93
C SER A 274 1.25 -4.05 -28.55
N VAL A 275 0.95 -3.28 -27.51
CA VAL A 275 1.10 -3.71 -26.12
C VAL A 275 -0.27 -3.84 -25.49
N GLU A 276 -0.51 -4.99 -24.85
CA GLU A 276 -1.74 -5.28 -24.11
C GLU A 276 -1.39 -5.94 -22.79
N LEU A 277 -1.45 -5.18 -21.71
CA LEU A 277 -1.33 -5.69 -20.34
C LEU A 277 -2.71 -5.82 -19.71
N ILE A 278 -3.03 -7.02 -19.26
CA ILE A 278 -4.29 -7.33 -18.59
C ILE A 278 -4.04 -7.33 -17.08
N PRO A 279 -4.60 -6.40 -16.31
CA PRO A 279 -4.41 -6.37 -14.88
C PRO A 279 -5.17 -7.52 -14.20
N ILE A 280 -4.49 -8.27 -13.35
CA ILE A 280 -5.10 -9.30 -12.50
C ILE A 280 -5.78 -8.59 -11.33
N GLN A 281 -7.11 -8.58 -11.35
CA GLN A 281 -7.91 -7.94 -10.29
C GLN A 281 -8.19 -8.93 -9.16
N MET A 282 -7.97 -8.48 -7.92
CA MET A 282 -8.37 -9.17 -6.70
C MET A 282 -9.33 -8.29 -5.89
N ARG A 283 -10.19 -8.93 -5.11
CA ARG A 283 -11.13 -8.24 -4.23
C ARG A 283 -10.60 -8.22 -2.80
N ALA A 284 -10.32 -7.03 -2.29
CA ALA A 284 -9.93 -6.74 -0.91
C ALA A 284 -11.11 -6.11 -0.15
N ALA A 285 -10.97 -5.95 1.17
CA ALA A 285 -11.96 -5.21 1.96
C ALA A 285 -11.42 -4.63 3.26
N ASN A 286 -11.68 -3.35 3.50
CA ASN A 286 -11.52 -2.78 4.83
C ASN A 286 -12.57 -3.34 5.78
N VAL A 287 -12.26 -3.42 7.08
CA VAL A 287 -13.18 -3.79 8.14
C VAL A 287 -13.49 -2.59 9.01
N VAL A 288 -14.76 -2.16 9.05
CA VAL A 288 -15.20 -0.95 9.72
C VAL A 288 -16.19 -1.26 10.84
N GLY A 289 -15.84 -0.89 12.06
CA GLY A 289 -16.65 -1.01 13.27
C GLY A 289 -17.02 0.35 13.86
N LEU A 290 -18.24 0.50 14.37
CA LEU A 290 -18.77 1.75 14.90
C LEU A 290 -19.23 1.61 16.36
N ILE A 291 -18.70 2.48 17.22
CA ILE A 291 -19.29 2.79 18.53
C ILE A 291 -19.97 4.15 18.43
N GLN A 292 -21.30 4.12 18.28
CA GLN A 292 -22.12 5.33 18.26
C GLN A 292 -22.25 5.93 19.66
N SER A 293 -21.82 7.17 19.87
CA SER A 293 -22.03 7.87 21.15
C SER A 293 -23.51 8.21 21.38
N GLY A 294 -23.92 8.18 22.65
CA GLY A 294 -25.22 8.66 23.11
C GLY A 294 -25.29 10.18 23.31
N HIS A 295 -24.19 10.92 23.16
CA HIS A 295 -24.14 12.35 23.44
C HIS A 295 -24.84 13.17 22.34
N ARG A 296 -25.91 13.89 22.68
CA ARG A 296 -26.78 14.58 21.69
C ARG A 296 -26.04 15.50 20.72
N LYS A 297 -25.05 16.26 21.20
CA LYS A 297 -24.34 17.27 20.38
C LYS A 297 -23.23 16.68 19.50
N TYR A 298 -22.53 15.66 19.98
CA TYR A 298 -21.24 15.23 19.43
C TYR A 298 -21.29 13.79 18.87
N ARG A 299 -22.46 13.15 18.90
CA ARG A 299 -22.64 11.78 18.42
C ARG A 299 -22.36 11.61 16.92
N ASN A 300 -22.47 12.66 16.13
CA ASN A 300 -22.15 12.62 14.71
C ASN A 300 -20.73 13.11 14.41
N GLU A 301 -19.92 13.42 15.42
CA GLU A 301 -18.49 13.64 15.25
C GLU A 301 -17.76 12.32 15.54
N TYR A 302 -16.77 11.99 14.71
CA TYR A 302 -16.06 10.71 14.75
C TYR A 302 -14.59 10.90 15.05
N VAL A 303 -14.07 10.09 15.96
CA VAL A 303 -12.63 9.80 16.06
C VAL A 303 -12.39 8.48 15.37
N VAL A 304 -11.51 8.47 14.37
CA VAL A 304 -11.10 7.24 13.70
C VAL A 304 -9.91 6.64 14.44
N ILE A 305 -9.96 5.33 14.67
CA ILE A 305 -8.81 4.54 15.13
C ILE A 305 -8.55 3.50 14.06
N GLY A 306 -7.39 3.57 13.43
CA GLY A 306 -7.03 2.73 12.28
C GLY A 306 -5.81 1.85 12.55
N ALA A 307 -5.78 0.70 11.90
CA ALA A 307 -4.58 -0.14 11.74
C ALA A 307 -4.74 -0.93 10.43
N HIS A 308 -3.67 -1.15 9.68
CA HIS A 308 -3.72 -2.12 8.59
C HIS A 308 -3.52 -3.54 9.15
N PHE A 309 -4.10 -4.54 8.46
CA PHE A 309 -4.01 -5.94 8.85
C PHE A 309 -3.39 -6.84 7.78
N ASP A 310 -3.28 -6.36 6.54
CA ASP A 310 -2.66 -7.10 5.44
C ASP A 310 -1.14 -7.19 5.59
N HIS A 311 -0.50 -8.17 4.97
CA HIS A 311 0.96 -8.17 4.91
C HIS A 311 1.43 -8.74 3.56
N VAL A 312 2.75 -8.86 3.37
CA VAL A 312 3.37 -9.14 2.06
C VAL A 312 3.31 -10.61 1.62
N GLY A 313 2.58 -11.48 2.34
CA GLY A 313 2.41 -12.87 1.97
C GLY A 313 3.73 -13.66 1.93
N MET A 314 4.09 -14.14 0.74
CA MET A 314 5.35 -14.87 0.50
C MET A 314 6.57 -13.94 0.27
N GLY A 315 6.35 -12.63 0.20
CA GLY A 315 7.37 -11.64 -0.09
C GLY A 315 8.06 -11.85 -1.45
N GLY A 316 9.36 -11.55 -1.51
CA GLY A 316 10.18 -11.66 -2.71
C GLY A 316 10.50 -10.30 -3.36
N PRO A 317 11.10 -10.32 -4.56
CA PRO A 317 11.60 -9.11 -5.18
C PRO A 317 10.46 -8.14 -5.52
N GLY A 318 10.50 -6.92 -4.98
CA GLY A 318 9.54 -5.86 -5.29
C GLY A 318 8.24 -5.85 -4.48
N THR A 319 8.14 -6.66 -3.41
CA THR A 319 6.93 -6.77 -2.58
C THR A 319 6.98 -5.95 -1.28
N GLY A 320 7.94 -5.04 -1.11
CA GLY A 320 8.18 -4.35 0.17
C GLY A 320 8.91 -5.21 1.23
N SER A 321 9.19 -6.49 0.93
CA SER A 321 9.89 -7.38 1.86
C SER A 321 11.30 -6.88 2.20
N ARG A 322 11.66 -6.97 3.48
CA ARG A 322 13.03 -6.74 3.98
C ARG A 322 14.01 -7.85 3.57
N LYS A 323 13.52 -8.95 3.01
CA LYS A 323 14.32 -10.05 2.42
C LYS A 323 13.89 -10.27 0.97
N PRO A 324 14.16 -9.30 0.08
CA PRO A 324 13.67 -9.33 -1.29
C PRO A 324 14.14 -10.56 -2.06
N ASP A 325 15.29 -11.14 -1.71
CA ASP A 325 15.85 -12.31 -2.41
C ASP A 325 15.29 -13.66 -1.90
N THR A 326 14.27 -13.64 -1.05
CA THR A 326 13.70 -14.87 -0.46
C THR A 326 12.20 -14.95 -0.68
N LEU A 327 11.72 -16.14 -1.01
CA LEU A 327 10.31 -16.50 -0.98
C LEU A 327 10.03 -17.31 0.29
N GLY A 328 9.15 -16.80 1.14
CA GLY A 328 8.79 -17.43 2.41
C GLY A 328 7.68 -16.67 3.11
N ILE A 329 6.98 -17.30 4.05
CA ILE A 329 5.90 -16.63 4.78
C ILE A 329 6.48 -15.45 5.55
N HIS A 330 5.90 -14.27 5.33
CA HIS A 330 6.16 -13.05 6.09
C HIS A 330 5.06 -12.92 7.14
N PRO A 331 5.32 -13.28 8.42
CA PRO A 331 4.24 -13.42 9.38
C PRO A 331 3.73 -12.09 9.93
N GLY A 332 4.51 -11.02 9.82
CA GLY A 332 4.10 -9.66 10.18
C GLY A 332 3.61 -9.49 11.60
N ALA A 333 4.40 -9.90 12.58
CA ALA A 333 4.06 -9.82 14.00
C ALA A 333 4.06 -8.37 14.52
N ASP A 334 5.05 -7.57 14.13
CA ASP A 334 5.12 -6.16 14.49
C ASP A 334 4.47 -5.30 13.41
N ASP A 335 4.98 -5.39 12.18
CA ASP A 335 4.35 -4.90 10.95
C ASP A 335 3.46 -6.00 10.37
N ASN A 336 2.20 -6.13 10.77
CA ASN A 336 1.37 -5.11 11.45
C ASN A 336 0.46 -5.67 12.54
N ALA A 337 0.64 -6.96 12.92
CA ALA A 337 -0.26 -7.61 13.86
C ALA A 337 -0.31 -6.89 15.23
N SER A 338 0.79 -6.23 15.63
CA SER A 338 0.83 -5.40 16.84
C SER A 338 -0.19 -4.25 16.80
N GLY A 339 -0.30 -3.53 15.67
CA GLY A 339 -1.24 -2.43 15.48
C GLY A 339 -2.69 -2.93 15.43
N THR A 340 -2.93 -4.02 14.72
CA THR A 340 -4.24 -4.67 14.66
C THR A 340 -4.68 -5.21 16.03
N ALA A 341 -3.77 -5.76 16.84
CA ALA A 341 -4.06 -6.17 18.22
C ALA A 341 -4.47 -4.96 19.07
N GLY A 342 -3.73 -3.85 18.98
CA GLY A 342 -4.09 -2.59 19.64
C GLY A 342 -5.49 -2.09 19.23
N LEU A 343 -5.85 -2.22 17.95
CA LEU A 343 -7.17 -1.87 17.44
C LEU A 343 -8.29 -2.66 18.12
N LEU A 344 -8.13 -3.98 18.23
CA LEU A 344 -9.11 -4.86 18.86
C LEU A 344 -9.27 -4.58 20.35
N GLU A 345 -8.17 -4.42 21.07
CA GLU A 345 -8.17 -4.15 22.51
C GLU A 345 -8.79 -2.79 22.84
N ILE A 346 -8.44 -1.75 22.08
CA ILE A 346 -9.04 -0.43 22.26
C ILE A 346 -10.54 -0.47 21.91
N ALA A 347 -10.94 -1.23 20.89
CA ALA A 347 -12.35 -1.39 20.55
C ALA A 347 -13.15 -2.03 21.68
N GLN A 348 -12.63 -3.10 22.29
CA GLN A 348 -13.23 -3.74 23.45
C GLN A 348 -13.32 -2.77 24.64
N LYS A 349 -12.20 -2.10 24.96
CA LYS A 349 -12.12 -1.15 26.07
C LYS A 349 -13.12 -0.02 25.92
N LEU A 350 -13.12 0.67 24.78
CA LEU A 350 -14.00 1.82 24.54
C LEU A 350 -15.47 1.40 24.44
N SER A 351 -15.76 0.21 23.93
CA SER A 351 -17.14 -0.32 23.89
C SER A 351 -17.70 -0.54 25.30
N SER A 352 -16.89 -1.10 26.21
CA SER A 352 -17.28 -1.25 27.62
C SER A 352 -17.54 0.09 28.32
N GLN A 353 -16.93 1.17 27.82
CA GLN A 353 -17.03 2.53 28.36
C GLN A 353 -17.87 3.47 27.50
N LYS A 354 -18.73 2.94 26.63
CA LYS A 354 -19.53 3.70 25.68
C LYS A 354 -20.25 4.92 26.28
N SER A 355 -20.73 4.83 27.52
CA SER A 355 -21.44 5.91 28.22
C SER A 355 -20.56 7.14 28.51
N ARG A 356 -19.24 6.99 28.54
CA ARG A 356 -18.27 8.06 28.78
C ARG A 356 -17.85 8.78 27.50
N LEU A 357 -18.14 8.22 26.33
CA LEU A 357 -17.72 8.76 25.04
C LEU A 357 -18.62 9.92 24.63
N LYS A 358 -18.04 11.11 24.44
CA LYS A 358 -18.75 12.26 23.87
C LYS A 358 -18.92 12.13 22.35
N ARG A 359 -17.90 11.63 21.66
CA ARG A 359 -17.89 11.42 20.21
C ARG A 359 -18.06 9.96 19.86
N SER A 360 -18.54 9.70 18.66
CA SER A 360 -18.53 8.34 18.13
C SER A 360 -17.10 7.92 17.76
N VAL A 361 -16.84 6.63 17.77
CA VAL A 361 -15.54 6.07 17.41
C VAL A 361 -15.71 5.11 16.25
N LEU A 362 -14.92 5.31 15.20
CA LEU A 362 -14.89 4.47 14.02
C LEU A 362 -13.58 3.68 14.03
N PHE A 363 -13.66 2.36 14.14
CA PHE A 363 -12.51 1.46 14.07
C PHE A 363 -12.37 0.98 12.64
N ILE A 364 -11.18 1.10 12.06
CA ILE A 364 -10.93 0.67 10.69
C ILE A 364 -9.71 -0.24 10.65
N GLY A 365 -9.93 -1.50 10.29
CA GLY A 365 -8.91 -2.40 9.80
C GLY A 365 -8.71 -2.15 8.29
N PHE A 366 -7.59 -1.56 7.90
CA PHE A 366 -7.26 -1.32 6.49
C PHE A 366 -6.66 -2.57 5.85
N ASP A 367 -7.06 -2.84 4.61
CA ASP A 367 -6.50 -3.90 3.76
C ASP A 367 -5.65 -3.26 2.64
N ALA A 368 -4.76 -4.03 2.03
CA ALA A 368 -3.88 -3.60 0.95
C ALA A 368 -3.07 -2.30 1.20
N GLU A 369 -2.61 -2.10 2.43
CA GLU A 369 -1.68 -1.02 2.78
C GLU A 369 -0.31 -1.26 2.13
N GLU A 370 0.19 -2.50 2.16
CA GLU A 370 1.50 -2.91 1.63
C GLU A 370 1.60 -2.76 0.11
N LYS A 371 0.44 -2.61 -0.54
CA LYS A 371 0.30 -2.34 -1.98
C LYS A 371 0.24 -0.85 -2.32
N GLY A 372 0.51 0.03 -1.35
CA GLY A 372 0.55 1.47 -1.51
C GLY A 372 -0.69 2.18 -0.97
N LEU A 373 -1.08 1.87 0.27
CA LEU A 373 -2.17 2.50 1.02
C LEU A 373 -3.56 2.34 0.36
N LEU A 374 -3.81 1.24 -0.36
CA LEU A 374 -4.99 1.12 -1.22
C LEU A 374 -6.30 1.14 -0.43
N GLY A 375 -6.37 0.45 0.72
CA GLY A 375 -7.55 0.47 1.57
C GLY A 375 -7.83 1.83 2.19
N ALA A 376 -6.81 2.53 2.69
CA ALA A 376 -6.96 3.86 3.26
C ALA A 376 -7.36 4.90 2.22
N LYS A 377 -6.76 4.85 1.01
CA LYS A 377 -7.16 5.69 -0.13
C LYS A 377 -8.60 5.44 -0.54
N TYR A 378 -9.01 4.16 -0.64
CA TYR A 378 -10.38 3.82 -0.99
C TYR A 378 -11.38 4.37 0.04
N PHE A 379 -11.08 4.26 1.34
CA PHE A 379 -11.92 4.84 2.39
C PHE A 379 -12.01 6.37 2.28
N ALA A 380 -10.91 7.06 2.02
CA ALA A 380 -10.93 8.52 1.85
C ALA A 380 -11.76 8.96 0.63
N ASP A 381 -11.70 8.20 -0.47
CA ASP A 381 -12.47 8.50 -1.69
C ASP A 381 -13.95 8.07 -1.59
N HIS A 382 -14.25 7.06 -0.76
CA HIS A 382 -15.59 6.45 -0.61
C HIS A 382 -15.95 6.27 0.87
N PRO A 383 -16.01 7.34 1.67
CA PRO A 383 -16.06 7.22 3.12
C PRO A 383 -17.43 6.69 3.58
N THR A 384 -17.43 5.83 4.62
CA THR A 384 -18.69 5.26 5.15
C THR A 384 -19.43 6.20 6.12
N VAL A 385 -18.76 7.29 6.50
CA VAL A 385 -19.30 8.45 7.20
C VAL A 385 -18.78 9.70 6.49
N ASP A 386 -19.46 10.83 6.63
CA ASP A 386 -18.97 12.08 6.03
C ASP A 386 -17.61 12.48 6.63
N LEU A 387 -16.60 12.72 5.77
CA LEU A 387 -15.24 13.08 6.20
C LEU A 387 -15.21 14.38 6.99
N GLU A 388 -16.10 15.34 6.72
CA GLU A 388 -16.17 16.61 7.45
C GLU A 388 -16.52 16.40 8.94
N ASN A 389 -17.12 15.26 9.26
CA ASN A 389 -17.48 14.87 10.61
C ASN A 389 -16.38 14.08 11.34
N ILE A 390 -15.28 13.73 10.66
CA ILE A 390 -14.12 13.08 11.29
C ILE A 390 -13.22 14.16 11.88
N VAL A 391 -13.15 14.22 13.22
CA VAL A 391 -12.40 15.28 13.92
C VAL A 391 -10.93 14.95 14.15
N ALA A 392 -10.59 13.66 14.10
CA ALA A 392 -9.23 13.14 14.25
C ALA A 392 -9.16 11.70 13.76
N MET A 393 -7.98 11.31 13.29
CA MET A 393 -7.62 9.92 13.02
C MET A 393 -6.35 9.58 13.80
N LEU A 394 -6.39 8.45 14.50
CA LEU A 394 -5.24 7.87 15.20
C LEU A 394 -4.88 6.57 14.49
N ASN A 395 -3.70 6.52 13.88
CA ASN A 395 -3.19 5.31 13.24
C ASN A 395 -2.34 4.51 14.23
N MET A 396 -2.47 3.19 14.17
CA MET A 396 -1.64 2.25 14.92
C MET A 396 -0.99 1.30 13.93
N ASP A 397 0.29 1.53 13.69
CA ASP A 397 1.13 0.71 12.86
C ASP A 397 2.44 0.48 13.62
N MET A 398 2.92 -0.77 13.63
CA MET A 398 4.15 -1.20 14.29
C MET A 398 4.28 -0.69 15.75
N VAL A 399 3.27 -0.95 16.58
CA VAL A 399 3.25 -0.52 18.00
C VAL A 399 3.99 -1.49 18.94
N GLY A 400 4.65 -2.52 18.41
CA GLY A 400 5.37 -3.56 19.17
C GLY A 400 6.86 -3.28 19.41
N ARG A 401 7.36 -2.08 19.07
CA ARG A 401 8.80 -1.75 19.02
C ARG A 401 9.39 -1.08 20.27
N MET A 402 8.73 -1.16 21.42
CA MET A 402 9.25 -0.47 22.61
C MET A 402 10.58 -1.10 23.04
N GLU A 403 11.66 -0.32 22.91
CA GLU A 403 13.01 -0.63 23.37
C GLU A 403 13.43 0.45 24.38
N ASP A 404 14.17 0.08 25.42
CA ASP A 404 14.65 1.00 26.46
C ASP A 404 13.57 1.92 27.06
N SER A 405 12.35 1.39 27.22
CA SER A 405 11.17 2.15 27.68
C SER A 405 10.92 3.42 26.86
N SER A 406 11.18 3.38 25.54
CA SER A 406 10.95 4.51 24.64
C SER A 406 9.91 4.16 23.58
N ALA A 407 8.98 5.07 23.36
CA ALA A 407 7.95 4.98 22.32
C ALA A 407 8.01 6.22 21.42
N THR A 408 7.50 6.10 20.19
CA THR A 408 7.44 7.22 19.24
C THR A 408 6.00 7.51 18.85
N ALA A 409 5.60 8.78 18.89
CA ALA A 409 4.36 9.28 18.30
C ALA A 409 4.69 10.19 17.11
N GLY A 410 4.35 9.73 15.91
CA GLY A 410 4.46 10.53 14.69
C GLY A 410 3.23 11.40 14.45
N GLY A 411 3.38 12.39 13.57
CA GLY A 411 2.26 13.23 13.11
C GLY A 411 1.72 14.24 14.10
N VAL A 412 2.46 14.56 15.17
CA VAL A 412 1.97 15.52 16.17
C VAL A 412 1.80 16.94 15.60
N GLY A 413 2.49 17.25 14.50
CA GLY A 413 2.37 18.54 13.80
C GLY A 413 1.11 18.66 12.93
N THR A 414 0.33 17.59 12.74
CA THR A 414 -0.91 17.62 11.95
C THR A 414 -2.06 18.33 12.68
N SER A 415 -1.91 18.58 13.98
CA SER A 415 -2.87 19.36 14.77
C SER A 415 -2.14 20.16 15.85
N PRO A 416 -2.49 21.44 16.05
CA PRO A 416 -1.90 22.24 17.13
C PRO A 416 -2.26 21.72 18.54
N LEU A 417 -3.13 20.71 18.64
CA LEU A 417 -3.57 20.14 19.91
C LEU A 417 -2.78 18.89 20.33
N PHE A 418 -2.13 18.18 19.41
CA PHE A 418 -1.59 16.86 19.71
C PHE A 418 -0.37 16.89 20.62
N GLU A 419 0.61 17.74 20.32
CA GLU A 419 1.81 17.88 21.17
C GLU A 419 1.44 18.34 22.60
N PRO A 420 0.64 19.42 22.81
CA PRO A 420 0.20 19.79 24.16
C PRO A 420 -0.62 18.70 24.87
N MET A 421 -1.43 17.93 24.13
CA MET A 421 -2.20 16.83 24.71
C MET A 421 -1.29 15.70 25.18
N LEU A 422 -0.29 15.33 24.39
CA LEU A 422 0.70 14.33 24.78
C LEU A 422 1.55 14.83 25.96
N ASP A 423 2.01 16.07 25.93
CA ASP A 423 2.73 16.67 27.05
C ASP A 423 1.90 16.66 28.34
N SER A 424 0.59 16.92 28.25
CA SER A 424 -0.30 16.87 29.43
C SER A 424 -0.38 15.48 30.06
N LEU A 425 -0.19 14.44 29.26
CA LEU A 425 -0.18 13.04 29.69
C LEU A 425 1.21 12.59 30.17
N SER A 426 2.28 13.40 30.05
CA SER A 426 3.67 13.01 30.37
C SER A 426 3.91 12.74 31.85
N ARG A 427 3.18 13.41 32.76
CA ARG A 427 3.47 13.42 34.21
C ARG A 427 3.29 12.07 34.93
N ASN A 428 2.73 11.06 34.26
CA ASN A 428 2.41 9.75 34.85
C ASN A 428 2.84 8.55 33.97
N ARG A 429 3.80 8.74 33.06
CA ARG A 429 4.22 7.67 32.13
C ARG A 429 5.47 6.96 32.63
N GLY A 430 5.46 5.62 32.58
CA GLY A 430 6.62 4.78 32.85
C GLY A 430 7.56 4.62 31.65
N PHE A 431 7.44 5.46 30.62
CA PHE A 431 8.20 5.38 29.37
C PHE A 431 8.45 6.79 28.79
N ASN A 432 9.54 6.92 28.05
CA ASN A 432 9.90 8.12 27.29
C ASN A 432 9.11 8.17 25.98
N LEU A 433 8.56 9.33 25.64
CA LEU A 433 7.86 9.52 24.36
C LEU A 433 8.65 10.48 23.47
N ASN A 434 9.12 9.98 22.34
CA ASN A 434 9.66 10.78 21.24
C ASN A 434 8.52 11.23 20.32
N MET A 435 8.57 12.47 19.84
CA MET A 435 7.54 13.03 18.97
C MET A 435 8.15 13.51 17.65
N THR A 436 7.47 13.23 16.53
CA THR A 436 7.85 13.77 15.21
C THR A 436 6.70 14.56 14.61
N LEU A 437 7.03 15.69 13.98
CA LEU A 437 6.05 16.61 13.39
C LEU A 437 5.34 16.07 12.14
N PRO A 438 6.05 15.45 11.16
CA PRO A 438 5.42 15.00 9.92
C PRO A 438 4.33 13.95 10.17
N GLY A 439 3.20 14.10 9.47
CA GLY A 439 2.03 13.21 9.55
C GLY A 439 2.06 11.99 8.64
N PHE A 440 3.18 11.74 7.96
CA PHE A 440 3.36 10.55 7.16
C PHE A 440 3.89 9.44 8.08
N GLY A 441 3.32 8.24 7.97
CA GLY A 441 3.84 7.04 8.63
C GLY A 441 5.26 6.69 8.16
N PRO A 442 5.94 5.75 8.84
CA PRO A 442 7.25 5.25 8.42
C PRO A 442 7.29 4.67 7.00
#